data_AF-F0SDV8-F1
#
_entry.id   AF-F0SDV8-F1
#
_cell.length_a   1.000
_cell.length_b   1.000
_cell.length_c   1.000
_cell.angle_alpha   90.00
_cell.angle_beta   90.00
_cell.angle_gamma   90.00
#
_symmetry.space_group_name_H-M   'P 1'
#
loop_
_entity.id
_entity.type
_entity.pdbx_description
1 polymer ?
#
loop_
_entity_poly.entity_id
_entity_poly.type
_entity_poly.pdbx_seq_one_letter_code
_entity_poly.pdbx_strand_id
1 'polypeptide(L)'
;MIRYTILFAILLFTNCRNRATTKTIFESDKIDTAVTGLHESRKFVLKKHLINADFNYKQLNNIDAHIKSAVVTKNLISIFEPEQGKYNYYQFIATFKGENLTFPGEEGDSVKTFHDILIIKANQNNTILDAYSYTLEWGEMPLQYDVLKSAAKGIQLEDGLDISKLKFKRTYNSLGYDTEMVNEEGTISFKL
;
A
#
# COMPACT_ATOMS: atom_id res chain seq x y z
N MET A 1 27.17 -39.03 -55.82
CA MET A 1 27.37 -38.98 -54.35
C MET A 1 27.07 -37.56 -53.91
N ILE A 2 25.80 -37.26 -53.58
CA ILE A 2 25.31 -35.89 -53.34
C ILE A 2 25.16 -35.74 -51.82
N ARG A 3 25.93 -34.81 -51.23
CA ARG A 3 25.81 -34.47 -49.80
C ARG A 3 24.85 -33.28 -49.66
N TYR A 4 23.72 -33.50 -49.01
CA TYR A 4 22.77 -32.45 -48.64
C TYR A 4 23.25 -31.77 -47.36
N THR A 5 23.55 -30.48 -47.46
CA THR A 5 23.78 -29.61 -46.31
C THR A 5 22.43 -29.19 -45.75
N ILE A 6 22.04 -29.74 -44.60
CA ILE A 6 20.82 -29.34 -43.88
C ILE A 6 21.14 -28.07 -43.10
N LEU A 7 20.61 -26.93 -43.55
CA LEU A 7 20.66 -25.65 -42.84
C LEU A 7 19.49 -25.62 -41.85
N PHE A 8 19.78 -25.73 -40.55
CA PHE A 8 18.78 -25.61 -39.48
C PHE A 8 18.56 -24.12 -39.17
N ALA A 9 17.50 -23.54 -39.73
CA ALA A 9 17.11 -22.16 -39.43
C ALA A 9 16.43 -22.11 -38.06
N ILE A 10 17.16 -21.66 -37.04
CA ILE A 10 16.63 -21.36 -35.71
C ILE A 10 15.83 -20.06 -35.81
N LEU A 11 14.51 -20.17 -35.86
CA LEU A 11 13.59 -19.05 -35.69
C LEU A 11 13.62 -18.62 -34.21
N LEU A 12 14.48 -17.64 -33.91
CA LEU A 12 14.38 -16.84 -32.69
C LEU A 12 13.10 -15.99 -32.77
N PHE A 13 12.00 -16.52 -32.25
CA PHE A 13 10.86 -15.69 -31.86
C PHE A 13 11.29 -14.83 -30.67
N THR A 14 11.89 -13.68 -30.96
CA THR A 14 11.99 -12.60 -29.99
C THR A 14 10.58 -12.10 -29.73
N ASN A 15 9.95 -12.70 -28.72
CA ASN A 15 8.68 -12.25 -28.19
C ASN A 15 8.94 -10.93 -27.45
N CYS A 16 9.15 -9.84 -28.20
CA CYS A 16 9.09 -8.48 -27.71
C CYS A 16 7.63 -8.23 -27.28
N ARG A 17 7.26 -8.77 -26.12
CA ARG A 17 6.04 -8.35 -25.43
C ARG A 17 6.21 -6.87 -25.14
N ASN A 18 5.51 -6.03 -25.90
CA ASN A 18 5.26 -4.64 -25.54
C ASN A 18 4.70 -4.64 -24.12
N ARG A 19 5.57 -4.37 -23.15
CA ARG A 19 5.19 -4.33 -21.74
C ARG A 19 4.35 -3.07 -21.57
N ALA A 20 3.05 -3.25 -21.35
CA ALA A 20 2.15 -2.12 -21.18
C ALA A 20 2.69 -1.21 -20.08
N THR A 21 2.81 0.08 -20.39
CA THR A 21 3.25 1.08 -19.42
C THR A 21 2.16 1.29 -18.37
N THR A 22 2.59 1.60 -17.15
CA THR A 22 1.68 1.99 -16.07
C THR A 22 0.83 3.17 -16.54
N LYS A 23 -0.47 3.11 -16.31
CA LYS A 23 -1.41 4.17 -16.70
C LYS A 23 -2.21 4.63 -15.49
N THR A 24 -2.11 5.91 -15.17
CA THR A 24 -2.94 6.56 -14.17
C THR A 24 -4.38 6.66 -14.68
N ILE A 25 -5.31 6.16 -13.87
CA ILE A 25 -6.76 6.29 -14.09
C ILE A 25 -7.31 7.43 -13.24
N PHE A 26 -6.78 7.60 -12.04
CA PHE A 26 -7.16 8.67 -11.13
C PHE A 26 -5.99 9.02 -10.22
N GLU A 27 -5.84 10.30 -9.93
CA GLU A 27 -4.91 10.84 -8.94
C GLU A 27 -5.49 12.13 -8.37
N SER A 28 -5.36 12.33 -7.06
CA SER A 28 -5.83 13.54 -6.40
C SER A 28 -4.91 13.98 -5.28
N ASP A 29 -4.50 15.24 -5.35
CA ASP A 29 -3.73 15.94 -4.31
C ASP A 29 -4.65 16.72 -3.34
N LYS A 30 -5.97 16.55 -3.45
CA LYS A 30 -6.91 17.29 -2.60
C LYS A 30 -6.72 16.90 -1.14
N ILE A 31 -6.69 17.92 -0.28
CA ILE A 31 -6.73 17.78 1.17
C ILE A 31 -8.01 17.05 1.55
N ASP A 32 -7.90 16.03 2.40
CA ASP A 32 -9.04 15.24 2.86
C ASP A 32 -10.02 16.12 3.63
N THR A 33 -11.26 16.16 3.15
CA THR A 33 -12.37 16.82 3.84
C THR A 33 -12.94 15.94 4.96
N ALA A 34 -12.65 14.64 4.92
CA ALA A 34 -13.13 13.64 5.87
C ALA A 34 -12.11 13.41 7.00
N VAL A 35 -11.84 14.45 7.80
CA VAL A 35 -11.10 14.27 9.06
C VAL A 35 -12.04 13.59 10.05
N THR A 36 -11.79 12.31 10.32
CA THR A 36 -12.56 11.54 11.32
C THR A 36 -12.15 11.93 12.74
N GLY A 37 -13.13 12.00 13.64
CA GLY A 37 -12.96 12.36 15.03
C GLY A 37 -12.20 11.31 15.84
N LEU A 38 -11.85 11.67 17.08
CA LEU A 38 -11.21 10.74 17.99
C LEU A 38 -12.13 9.54 18.26
N HIS A 39 -11.61 8.33 18.11
CA HIS A 39 -12.35 7.06 18.23
C HIS A 39 -13.48 6.84 17.21
N GLU A 40 -13.58 7.66 16.17
CA GLU A 40 -14.49 7.41 15.05
C GLU A 40 -13.88 6.42 14.06
N SER A 41 -14.73 5.65 13.38
CA SER A 41 -14.29 4.74 12.33
C SER A 41 -13.66 5.53 11.18
N ARG A 42 -12.45 5.14 10.78
CA ARG A 42 -11.65 5.86 9.79
C ARG A 42 -12.28 5.78 8.40
N LYS A 43 -12.15 6.84 7.61
CA LYS A 43 -12.60 6.86 6.20
C LYS A 43 -11.41 6.91 5.26
N PHE A 44 -11.19 5.83 4.51
CA PHE A 44 -10.10 5.68 3.56
C PHE A 44 -10.51 6.21 2.19
N VAL A 45 -10.11 7.44 1.86
CA VAL A 45 -10.48 8.14 0.63
C VAL A 45 -9.47 7.83 -0.48
N LEU A 46 -9.96 7.49 -1.67
CA LEU A 46 -9.11 7.18 -2.82
C LEU A 46 -8.26 8.40 -3.20
N LYS A 47 -6.95 8.21 -3.28
CA LYS A 47 -5.98 9.20 -3.76
C LYS A 47 -5.35 8.83 -5.08
N LYS A 48 -5.15 7.54 -5.35
CA LYS A 48 -4.50 7.09 -6.58
C LYS A 48 -5.08 5.78 -7.07
N HIS A 49 -5.29 5.67 -8.38
CA HIS A 49 -5.65 4.43 -9.05
C HIS A 49 -4.89 4.32 -10.37
N LEU A 50 -4.13 3.24 -10.54
CA LEU A 50 -3.40 2.95 -11.77
C LEU A 50 -3.70 1.53 -12.26
N ILE A 51 -3.61 1.34 -13.56
CA ILE A 51 -3.59 0.03 -14.21
C ILE A 51 -2.20 -0.27 -14.78
N ASN A 52 -1.92 -1.54 -15.03
CA ASN A 52 -0.58 -2.03 -15.39
C ASN A 52 0.47 -1.68 -14.32
N ALA A 53 0.07 -1.75 -13.06
CA ALA A 53 0.90 -1.50 -11.89
C ALA A 53 1.12 -2.79 -11.09
N ASP A 54 2.13 -2.80 -10.22
CA ASP A 54 2.29 -3.77 -9.14
C ASP A 54 2.86 -3.06 -7.91
N PHE A 55 2.78 -3.72 -6.75
CA PHE A 55 3.47 -3.27 -5.56
C PHE A 55 4.99 -3.40 -5.72
N ASN A 56 5.71 -2.41 -5.21
CA ASN A 56 7.16 -2.51 -5.05
C ASN A 56 7.50 -3.31 -3.77
N TYR A 57 7.44 -4.64 -3.85
CA TYR A 57 7.69 -5.51 -2.70
C TYR A 57 9.11 -5.35 -2.11
N LYS A 58 10.08 -4.88 -2.90
CA LYS A 58 11.44 -4.60 -2.38
C LYS A 58 11.44 -3.43 -1.39
N GLN A 59 10.53 -2.47 -1.59
CA GLN A 59 10.35 -1.36 -0.67
C GLN A 59 9.51 -1.78 0.53
N LEU A 60 8.34 -2.39 0.30
CA LEU A 60 7.40 -2.76 1.36
C LEU A 60 7.94 -3.78 2.38
N ASN A 61 8.83 -4.68 1.96
CA ASN A 61 9.40 -5.71 2.84
C ASN A 61 10.59 -5.21 3.67
N ASN A 62 11.09 -4.00 3.40
CA ASN A 62 12.22 -3.42 4.12
C ASN A 62 12.16 -1.89 4.05
N ILE A 63 11.13 -1.30 4.65
CA ILE A 63 10.88 0.14 4.56
C ILE A 63 12.01 0.95 5.21
N ASP A 64 12.63 0.41 6.26
CA ASP A 64 13.73 1.05 6.99
C ASP A 64 14.95 1.30 6.09
N ALA A 65 15.27 0.38 5.17
CA ALA A 65 16.40 0.52 4.27
C ALA A 65 16.21 1.62 3.20
N HIS A 66 14.99 2.09 2.99
CA HIS A 66 14.67 3.08 1.96
C HIS A 66 14.50 4.50 2.50
N ILE A 67 14.71 4.68 3.81
CA ILE A 67 14.67 5.99 4.46
C ILE A 67 16.08 6.54 4.53
N LYS A 68 16.35 7.50 3.63
CA LYS A 68 17.69 8.08 3.44
C LYS A 68 17.96 9.31 4.32
N SER A 69 16.97 9.80 5.06
CA SER A 69 17.06 11.03 5.88
C SER A 69 15.98 11.02 6.98
N ALA A 70 15.75 12.15 7.66
CA ALA A 70 14.75 12.26 8.74
C ALA A 70 13.39 11.66 8.36
N VAL A 71 12.73 11.02 9.33
CA VAL A 71 11.39 10.44 9.16
C VAL A 71 10.38 11.58 9.09
N VAL A 72 10.04 11.98 7.86
CA VAL A 72 8.96 12.92 7.55
C VAL A 72 7.96 12.25 6.62
N THR A 73 6.68 12.50 6.84
CA THR A 73 5.51 11.93 6.13
C THR A 73 5.72 11.86 4.61
N LYS A 74 6.26 12.92 4.01
CA LYS A 74 6.51 13.02 2.56
C LYS A 74 7.49 11.97 2.04
N ASN A 75 8.48 11.58 2.85
CA ASN A 75 9.45 10.55 2.47
C ASN A 75 8.83 9.15 2.58
N LEU A 76 7.92 8.93 3.53
CA LEU A 76 7.28 7.64 3.75
C LEU A 76 6.27 7.29 2.65
N ILE A 77 5.47 8.25 2.16
CA ILE A 77 4.50 7.98 1.07
C ILE A 77 5.18 7.37 -0.15
N SER A 78 6.41 7.81 -0.47
CA SER A 78 7.15 7.32 -1.64
C SER A 78 7.45 5.82 -1.60
N ILE A 79 7.53 5.22 -0.40
CA ILE A 79 7.76 3.78 -0.18
C ILE A 79 6.60 2.94 -0.72
N PHE A 80 5.41 3.53 -0.73
CA PHE A 80 4.17 2.88 -1.15
C PHE A 80 3.87 3.07 -2.64
N GLU A 81 4.67 3.86 -3.37
CA GLU A 81 4.47 4.05 -4.81
C GLU A 81 4.63 2.73 -5.59
N PRO A 82 3.80 2.48 -6.61
CA PRO A 82 3.82 1.25 -7.36
C PRO A 82 5.01 1.17 -8.33
N GLU A 83 5.29 -0.03 -8.81
CA GLU A 83 6.14 -0.28 -9.97
C GLU A 83 5.32 -0.76 -11.19
N GLN A 84 5.98 -0.91 -12.34
CA GLN A 84 5.32 -1.43 -13.54
C GLN A 84 4.89 -2.89 -13.34
N GLY A 85 3.63 -3.19 -13.69
CA GLY A 85 3.04 -4.50 -13.47
C GLY A 85 1.89 -4.82 -14.41
N LYS A 86 1.00 -5.71 -13.94
CA LYS A 86 -0.18 -6.19 -14.69
C LYS A 86 -1.49 -6.06 -13.91
N TYR A 87 -1.45 -5.43 -12.76
CA TYR A 87 -2.56 -5.35 -11.81
C TYR A 87 -3.11 -3.94 -11.73
N ASN A 88 -4.24 -3.82 -11.04
CA ASN A 88 -4.78 -2.54 -10.62
C ASN A 88 -4.17 -2.22 -9.25
N TYR A 89 -3.67 -1.00 -9.12
CA TYR A 89 -3.15 -0.45 -7.88
C TYR A 89 -4.08 0.65 -7.40
N TYR A 90 -4.41 0.62 -6.12
CA TYR A 90 -5.18 1.66 -5.44
C TYR A 90 -4.43 2.14 -4.22
N GLN A 91 -4.45 3.45 -3.99
CA GLN A 91 -3.95 4.08 -2.77
C GLN A 91 -5.06 4.91 -2.16
N PHE A 92 -5.33 4.66 -0.90
CA PHE A 92 -6.27 5.39 -0.08
C PHE A 92 -5.52 6.05 1.07
N ILE A 93 -5.99 7.22 1.49
CA ILE A 93 -5.53 7.89 2.70
C ILE A 93 -6.74 8.10 3.62
N ALA A 94 -6.59 7.79 4.89
CA ALA A 94 -7.53 8.20 5.93
C ALA A 94 -6.89 9.27 6.81
N THR A 95 -7.56 10.41 6.98
CA THR A 95 -7.14 11.46 7.92
C THR A 95 -8.00 11.38 9.18
N PHE A 96 -7.38 11.35 10.34
CA PHE A 96 -8.09 11.16 11.61
C PHE A 96 -7.44 11.90 12.77
N LYS A 97 -8.21 12.13 13.83
CA LYS A 97 -7.72 12.61 15.12
C LYS A 97 -7.31 11.42 15.98
N GLY A 98 -6.08 11.44 16.48
CA GLY A 98 -5.51 10.40 17.35
C GLY A 98 -4.88 11.00 18.59
N GLU A 99 -4.76 10.19 19.64
CA GLU A 99 -4.04 10.57 20.85
C GLU A 99 -2.53 10.60 20.56
N ASN A 100 -1.87 11.67 21.00
CA ASN A 100 -0.43 11.79 20.97
C ASN A 100 0.12 11.44 22.35
N LEU A 101 1.12 10.55 22.40
CA LEU A 101 1.89 10.33 23.61
C LEU A 101 2.65 11.62 23.94
N THR A 102 2.27 12.26 25.05
CA THR A 102 2.97 13.41 25.61
C THR A 102 3.71 12.94 26.86
N PHE A 103 5.05 13.02 26.85
CA PHE A 103 5.83 12.60 28.01
C PHE A 103 5.81 13.66 29.12
N PRO A 104 6.04 13.29 30.40
CA PRO A 104 6.10 14.27 31.49
C PRO A 104 7.11 15.39 31.21
N GLY A 105 6.63 16.64 31.16
CA GLY A 105 7.45 17.82 30.86
C GLY A 105 7.43 18.28 29.40
N GLU A 106 6.76 17.56 28.51
CA GLU A 106 6.51 18.02 27.14
C GLU A 106 5.22 18.85 27.08
N GLU A 107 5.28 19.99 26.39
CA GLU A 107 4.11 20.81 26.06
C GLU A 107 3.60 20.42 24.66
N GLY A 108 2.29 20.22 24.53
CA GLY A 108 1.66 19.95 23.24
C GLY A 108 0.23 19.43 23.37
N ASP A 109 -0.51 19.51 22.26
CA ASP A 109 -1.86 18.95 22.18
C ASP A 109 -1.82 17.43 22.37
N SER A 110 -2.64 16.92 23.29
CA SER A 110 -2.84 15.48 23.50
C SER A 110 -3.53 14.79 22.32
N VAL A 111 -4.08 15.56 21.39
CA VAL A 111 -4.75 15.06 20.19
C VAL A 111 -4.14 15.72 18.95
N LYS A 112 -3.65 14.91 18.02
CA LYS A 112 -3.06 15.36 16.75
C LYS A 112 -3.79 14.77 15.55
N THR A 113 -3.52 15.31 14.37
CA THR A 113 -3.99 14.73 13.11
C THR A 113 -2.97 13.72 12.60
N PHE A 114 -3.45 12.53 12.25
CA PHE A 114 -2.69 11.42 11.69
C PHE A 114 -3.25 11.03 10.33
N HIS A 115 -2.44 10.29 9.57
CA HIS A 115 -2.75 9.80 8.24
C HIS A 115 -2.39 8.33 8.10
N ASP A 116 -3.38 7.49 7.85
CA ASP A 116 -3.12 6.12 7.41
C ASP A 116 -3.08 6.04 5.90
N ILE A 117 -2.07 5.38 5.38
CA ILE A 117 -2.05 4.90 4.01
C ILE A 117 -2.56 3.47 3.96
N LEU A 118 -3.41 3.19 2.97
CA LEU A 118 -3.86 1.85 2.60
C LEU A 118 -3.63 1.66 1.10
N ILE A 119 -2.78 0.72 0.72
CA ILE A 119 -2.57 0.33 -0.67
C ILE A 119 -3.20 -1.02 -0.94
N ILE A 120 -3.86 -1.15 -2.09
CA ILE A 120 -4.55 -2.37 -2.52
C ILE A 120 -4.11 -2.74 -3.93
N LYS A 121 -3.73 -4.00 -4.09
CA LYS A 121 -3.46 -4.65 -5.36
C LYS A 121 -4.66 -5.52 -5.71
N ALA A 122 -5.26 -5.28 -6.86
CA ALA A 122 -6.38 -6.06 -7.34
C ALA A 122 -6.16 -6.60 -8.76
N ASN A 123 -6.90 -7.65 -9.11
CA ASN A 123 -6.99 -8.09 -10.51
C ASN A 123 -7.86 -7.12 -11.34
N GLN A 124 -8.03 -7.44 -12.62
CA GLN A 124 -8.82 -6.64 -13.58
C GLN A 124 -10.32 -6.54 -13.23
N ASN A 125 -10.81 -7.48 -12.40
CA ASN A 125 -12.19 -7.51 -11.92
C ASN A 125 -12.31 -6.86 -10.52
N ASN A 126 -11.28 -6.13 -10.07
CA ASN A 126 -11.20 -5.51 -8.75
C ASN A 126 -11.30 -6.49 -7.57
N THR A 127 -10.93 -7.75 -7.76
CA THR A 127 -10.75 -8.69 -6.66
C THR A 127 -9.39 -8.43 -6.00
N ILE A 128 -9.38 -8.20 -4.70
CA ILE A 128 -8.19 -7.93 -3.89
C ILE A 128 -7.29 -9.16 -3.84
N LEU A 129 -6.03 -8.95 -4.20
CA LEU A 129 -4.98 -9.97 -4.20
C LEU A 129 -3.98 -9.77 -3.06
N ASP A 130 -3.75 -8.51 -2.68
CA ASP A 130 -2.82 -8.12 -1.63
C ASP A 130 -3.14 -6.69 -1.17
N ALA A 131 -2.82 -6.36 0.08
CA ALA A 131 -2.98 -5.00 0.60
C ALA A 131 -2.03 -4.74 1.77
N TYR A 132 -1.61 -3.48 1.91
CA TYR A 132 -0.78 -3.02 3.02
C TYR A 132 -1.34 -1.75 3.64
N SER A 133 -1.15 -1.58 4.94
CA SER A 133 -1.51 -0.35 5.65
C SER A 133 -0.38 0.09 6.59
N TYR A 134 -0.28 1.40 6.80
CA TYR A 134 0.73 2.05 7.65
C TYR A 134 0.27 3.45 8.05
N THR A 135 0.61 3.91 9.25
CA THR A 135 0.34 5.28 9.71
C THR A 135 1.56 6.18 9.49
N LEU A 136 1.43 7.22 8.67
CA LEU A 136 2.53 8.01 8.10
C LEU A 136 3.28 8.89 9.10
N GLU A 137 2.71 9.19 10.26
CA GLU A 137 3.36 10.01 11.30
C GLU A 137 4.14 9.18 12.32
N TRP A 138 4.09 7.85 12.24
CA TRP A 138 4.90 7.01 13.11
C TRP A 138 6.36 7.12 12.67
N GLY A 139 7.21 7.52 13.62
CA GLY A 139 8.62 7.77 13.41
C GLY A 139 9.56 6.92 14.26
N GLU A 140 9.01 6.00 15.07
CA GLU A 140 9.81 5.15 15.95
C GLU A 140 10.43 3.99 15.16
N MET A 141 11.74 4.04 14.98
CA MET A 141 12.46 2.97 14.30
C MET A 141 12.50 1.68 15.13
N PRO A 142 12.48 0.50 14.49
CA PRO A 142 12.34 0.30 13.05
C PRO A 142 10.88 0.36 12.61
N LEU A 143 10.61 1.15 11.58
CA LEU A 143 9.26 1.42 11.09
C LEU A 143 8.59 0.16 10.54
N GLN A 144 9.39 -0.83 10.10
CA GLN A 144 8.87 -2.09 9.57
C GLN A 144 7.92 -2.80 10.54
N TYR A 145 8.04 -2.57 11.87
CA TYR A 145 7.10 -3.12 12.84
C TYR A 145 5.65 -2.70 12.59
N ASP A 146 5.41 -1.47 12.13
CA ASP A 146 4.07 -0.90 11.99
C ASP A 146 3.49 -1.10 10.59
N VAL A 147 4.24 -1.71 9.67
CA VAL A 147 3.71 -2.09 8.36
C VAL A 147 2.81 -3.31 8.51
N LEU A 148 1.54 -3.11 8.20
CA LEU A 148 0.51 -4.13 8.19
C LEU A 148 0.30 -4.69 6.79
N LYS A 149 0.03 -5.99 6.70
CA LYS A 149 -0.30 -6.70 5.47
C LYS A 149 -1.59 -7.50 5.61
N SER A 150 -2.45 -7.44 4.60
CA SER A 150 -3.69 -8.20 4.53
C SER A 150 -3.42 -9.70 4.48
N ALA A 151 -4.02 -10.46 5.39
CA ALA A 151 -4.04 -11.91 5.34
C ALA A 151 -5.19 -12.45 4.48
N ALA A 152 -6.23 -11.64 4.24
CA ALA A 152 -7.36 -12.02 3.41
C ALA A 152 -7.12 -11.71 1.91
N LYS A 153 -7.72 -12.52 1.04
CA LYS A 153 -7.67 -12.40 -0.43
C LYS A 153 -9.01 -12.80 -1.01
N GLY A 154 -9.27 -12.42 -2.27
CA GLY A 154 -10.51 -12.79 -2.96
C GLY A 154 -11.71 -11.91 -2.62
N ILE A 155 -11.49 -10.82 -1.88
CA ILE A 155 -12.53 -9.86 -1.52
C ILE A 155 -12.74 -8.91 -2.69
N GLN A 156 -14.00 -8.59 -3.00
CA GLN A 156 -14.32 -7.59 -4.01
C GLN A 156 -14.02 -6.19 -3.47
N LEU A 157 -13.21 -5.40 -4.18
CA LEU A 157 -12.99 -4.00 -3.87
C LEU A 157 -14.17 -3.17 -4.39
N GLU A 158 -14.84 -2.47 -3.49
CA GLU A 158 -16.02 -1.64 -3.75
C GLU A 158 -16.12 -0.47 -2.77
N ASP A 159 -16.90 0.55 -3.13
CA ASP A 159 -17.22 1.68 -2.24
C ASP A 159 -17.97 1.16 -1.01
N GLY A 160 -17.57 1.59 0.18
CA GLY A 160 -18.15 1.09 1.42
C GLY A 160 -17.53 -0.20 1.96
N LEU A 161 -16.45 -0.73 1.35
CA LEU A 161 -15.77 -1.90 1.89
C LEU A 161 -15.19 -1.60 3.28
N ASP A 162 -15.65 -2.37 4.27
CA ASP A 162 -15.07 -2.42 5.62
C ASP A 162 -13.68 -3.09 5.58
N ILE A 163 -12.66 -2.36 6.04
CA ILE A 163 -11.27 -2.80 5.98
C ILE A 163 -10.95 -3.92 7.00
N SER A 164 -11.79 -4.13 8.02
CA SER A 164 -11.64 -5.26 8.96
C SER A 164 -11.66 -6.61 8.24
N LYS A 165 -12.34 -6.68 7.09
CA LYS A 165 -12.40 -7.86 6.22
C LYS A 165 -11.04 -8.24 5.64
N LEU A 166 -10.09 -7.31 5.56
CA LEU A 166 -8.73 -7.54 5.04
C LEU A 166 -7.86 -8.34 6.03
N LYS A 167 -8.22 -8.37 7.33
CA LYS A 167 -7.54 -9.14 8.38
C LYS A 167 -6.03 -8.87 8.39
N PHE A 168 -5.66 -7.68 8.84
CA PHE A 168 -4.28 -7.23 8.82
C PHE A 168 -3.40 -7.95 9.85
N LYS A 169 -2.15 -8.17 9.48
CA LYS A 169 -1.08 -8.69 10.34
C LYS A 169 0.16 -7.83 10.19
N ARG A 170 0.94 -7.67 11.27
CA ARG A 170 2.27 -7.05 11.18
C ARG A 170 3.17 -7.88 10.26
N THR A 171 3.89 -7.21 9.39
CA THR A 171 4.83 -7.83 8.43
C THR A 171 6.14 -8.29 9.08
N TYR A 172 6.48 -7.71 10.23
CA TYR A 172 7.68 -8.03 10.98
C TYR A 172 7.35 -8.34 12.44
N ASN A 173 8.00 -9.39 12.95
CA ASN A 173 8.00 -9.75 14.36
C ASN A 173 9.41 -10.19 14.74
N SER A 174 10.06 -9.45 15.65
CA SER A 174 11.40 -9.78 16.14
C SER A 174 11.45 -11.05 16.99
N LEU A 175 10.30 -11.47 17.53
CA LEU A 175 10.19 -12.66 18.38
C LEU A 175 9.79 -13.93 17.61
N GLY A 176 9.54 -13.83 16.30
CA GLY A 176 9.26 -14.99 15.44
C GLY A 176 7.93 -15.69 15.68
N TYR A 177 7.05 -15.15 16.53
CA TYR A 177 5.70 -15.66 16.71
C TYR A 177 4.78 -15.21 15.56
N ASP A 178 3.73 -15.99 15.30
CA ASP A 178 2.65 -15.52 14.43
C ASP A 178 2.13 -14.20 14.98
N THR A 179 2.13 -13.17 14.14
CA THR A 179 1.60 -11.87 14.54
C THR A 179 0.09 -11.99 14.68
N GLU A 180 -0.42 -11.57 15.84
CA GLU A 180 -1.85 -11.47 16.07
C GLU A 180 -2.49 -10.57 15.00
N MET A 181 -3.75 -10.86 14.68
CA MET A 181 -4.50 -10.01 13.77
C MET A 181 -4.66 -8.64 14.43
N VAL A 182 -4.27 -7.60 13.70
CA VAL A 182 -4.51 -6.23 14.12
C VAL A 182 -5.92 -5.86 13.72
N ASN A 183 -6.73 -5.39 14.67
CA ASN A 183 -8.07 -4.91 14.40
C ASN A 183 -7.97 -3.48 13.83
N GLU A 184 -7.88 -3.39 12.50
CA GLU A 184 -8.02 -2.13 11.79
C GLU A 184 -9.48 -1.90 11.41
N GLU A 185 -9.98 -0.72 11.73
CA GLU A 185 -11.37 -0.33 11.49
C GLU A 185 -11.43 0.85 10.53
N GLY A 186 -12.40 0.80 9.62
CA GLY A 186 -12.63 1.88 8.68
C GLY A 186 -13.32 1.42 7.41
N THR A 187 -13.66 2.38 6.57
CA THR A 187 -14.42 2.14 5.35
C THR A 187 -13.76 2.80 4.15
N ILE A 188 -13.66 2.07 3.04
CA ILE A 188 -13.17 2.59 1.76
C ILE A 188 -14.20 3.53 1.12
N SER A 189 -13.72 4.66 0.59
CA SER A 189 -14.50 5.64 -0.15
C SER A 189 -13.80 5.98 -1.48
N PHE A 190 -14.48 5.73 -2.59
CA PHE A 190 -14.06 6.20 -3.92
C PHE A 190 -14.42 7.67 -4.16
N LYS A 191 -15.19 8.28 -3.25
CA LYS A 191 -15.63 9.67 -3.30
C LYS A 191 -14.66 10.56 -2.51
N LEU A 192 -14.34 11.71 -3.09
CA LEU A 192 -13.57 12.81 -2.49
C LEU A 192 -14.38 13.59 -1.46
#